data_AF-A0A2A2JU62-F1
#
_entry.id   AF-A0A2A2JU62-F1
#
_cell.length_a   1.000
_cell.length_b   1.000
_cell.length_c   1.000
_cell.angle_alpha   90.00
_cell.angle_beta   90.00
_cell.angle_gamma   90.00
#
_symmetry.space_group_name_H-M   'P 1'
#
loop_
_entity.id
_entity.type
_entity.pdbx_description
1 polymer ?
#
loop_
_entity_poly.entity_id
_entity_poly.type
_entity_poly.pdbx_seq_one_letter_code
_entity_poly.pdbx_strand_id
1 'polypeptide(L)'
;MCCPSGGLWTDWTATGTCGDTCGSCAQQTYTRQCITEDQGCPCTGNTERVQMCGINVCLYPRSSCCGNYTKMLDRVKRVYYCGPQPNYTEPASDTSCCPPNGFFGLWSEWSSCTDTCGLCGTQSRNRTCASASYGCQCTGGNYTETQACGDPVCLYPRQSCCPGYVKQLNRTTRKYNCVPQ
;
A
#
# COMPACT_ATOMS: atom_id res chain seq x y z
N MET A 1 -10.81 2.67 25.43
CA MET A 1 -10.20 2.55 24.08
C MET A 1 -11.30 2.13 23.12
N CYS A 2 -11.38 2.78 21.96
CA CYS A 2 -12.49 2.65 21.02
C CYS A 2 -11.93 2.05 19.72
N CYS A 3 -12.47 0.92 19.27
CA CYS A 3 -12.04 0.23 18.06
C CYS A 3 -13.25 -0.10 17.19
N PRO A 4 -13.22 0.16 15.88
CA PRO A 4 -14.25 -0.29 14.97
C PRO A 4 -14.22 -1.83 14.88
N SER A 5 -15.39 -2.45 14.78
CA SER A 5 -15.47 -3.92 14.68
C SER A 5 -14.79 -4.38 13.39
N GLY A 6 -13.77 -5.23 13.52
CA GLY A 6 -12.99 -5.74 12.39
C GLY A 6 -11.90 -4.79 11.87
N GLY A 7 -11.62 -3.69 12.58
CA GLY A 7 -10.56 -2.73 12.24
C GLY A 7 -10.85 -1.92 10.97
N LEU A 8 -9.93 -1.01 10.61
CA LEU A 8 -9.98 -0.32 9.31
C LEU A 8 -8.95 -0.92 8.36
N TRP A 9 -9.42 -1.34 7.18
CA TRP A 9 -8.58 -1.87 6.11
C TRP A 9 -8.24 -0.78 5.10
N THR A 10 -7.09 -0.92 4.44
CA THR A 10 -6.87 -0.25 3.16
C THR A 10 -7.75 -0.85 2.08
N ASP A 11 -7.92 -0.13 0.97
CA ASP A 11 -8.46 -0.73 -0.25
C ASP A 11 -7.59 -1.91 -0.72
N TRP A 12 -8.22 -2.85 -1.41
CA TRP A 12 -7.51 -3.96 -2.05
C TRP A 12 -6.68 -3.47 -3.23
N THR A 13 -5.39 -3.75 -3.18
CA THR A 13 -4.44 -3.40 -4.24
C THR A 13 -3.99 -4.66 -4.98
N ALA A 14 -3.94 -4.60 -6.30
CA ALA A 14 -3.39 -5.68 -7.11
C ALA A 14 -1.86 -5.76 -6.98
N THR A 15 -1.30 -6.95 -6.78
CA THR A 15 0.17 -7.14 -6.67
C THR A 15 0.87 -7.23 -8.04
N GLY A 16 0.23 -6.81 -9.12
CA GLY A 16 0.74 -6.91 -10.48
C GLY A 16 -0.35 -6.69 -11.53
N THR A 17 0.00 -6.91 -12.79
CA THR A 17 -0.97 -6.91 -13.90
C THR A 17 -1.52 -8.31 -14.13
N CYS A 18 -2.72 -8.37 -14.70
CA CYS A 18 -3.32 -9.64 -15.04
C CYS A 18 -2.53 -10.31 -16.18
N GLY A 19 -2.29 -11.62 -16.04
CA GLY A 19 -1.63 -12.41 -17.09
C GLY A 19 -2.44 -12.56 -18.37
N ASP A 20 -3.74 -12.25 -18.34
CA ASP A 20 -4.64 -12.29 -19.49
C ASP A 20 -5.57 -11.07 -19.54
N THR A 21 -5.90 -10.59 -20.73
CA THR A 21 -6.81 -9.45 -20.90
C THR A 21 -8.27 -9.88 -21.08
N CYS A 22 -8.53 -11.17 -21.31
CA CYS A 22 -9.84 -11.72 -21.58
C CYS A 22 -9.96 -13.18 -21.10
N GLY A 23 -11.20 -13.65 -20.99
CA GLY A 23 -11.58 -15.04 -20.78
C GLY A 23 -11.59 -15.49 -19.33
N SER A 24 -11.24 -14.64 -18.35
CA SER A 24 -11.01 -15.06 -16.95
C SER A 24 -10.02 -16.24 -16.85
N CYS A 25 -8.96 -16.20 -17.65
CA CYS A 25 -8.01 -17.31 -17.79
C CYS A 25 -6.81 -17.21 -16.83
N ALA A 26 -6.55 -16.02 -16.29
CA ALA A 26 -5.44 -15.77 -15.37
C ALA A 26 -5.96 -15.37 -13.99
N GLN A 27 -5.15 -15.66 -12.97
CA GLN A 27 -5.37 -15.23 -11.60
C GLN A 27 -4.51 -14.02 -11.28
N GLN A 28 -5.04 -13.15 -10.43
CA GLN A 28 -4.34 -12.01 -9.87
C GLN A 28 -4.52 -12.01 -8.35
N THR A 29 -3.42 -11.77 -7.65
CA THR A 29 -3.42 -11.61 -6.21
C THR A 29 -3.69 -10.16 -5.86
N TYR A 30 -4.53 -9.98 -4.85
CA TYR A 30 -4.85 -8.70 -4.24
C TYR A 30 -4.41 -8.74 -2.78
N THR A 31 -3.79 -7.67 -2.33
CA THR A 31 -3.34 -7.46 -0.95
C THR A 31 -4.02 -6.25 -0.34
N ARG A 32 -4.20 -6.28 0.98
CA ARG A 32 -4.61 -5.13 1.79
C ARG A 32 -3.89 -5.14 3.13
N GLN A 33 -3.88 -4.01 3.79
CA GLN A 33 -3.21 -3.83 5.08
C GLN A 33 -4.19 -3.33 6.13
N CYS A 34 -3.97 -3.74 7.38
CA CYS A 34 -4.75 -3.25 8.52
C CYS A 34 -4.17 -1.90 8.96
N ILE A 35 -4.97 -0.84 8.88
CA ILE A 35 -4.57 0.52 9.25
C ILE A 35 -4.46 0.66 10.77
N THR A 36 -5.34 -0.03 11.49
CA THR A 36 -5.51 0.16 12.94
C THR A 36 -4.71 -0.82 13.80
N GLU A 37 -3.89 -1.66 13.17
CA GLU A 37 -3.08 -2.69 13.85
C GLU A 37 -2.12 -2.05 14.88
N ASP A 38 -1.34 -1.05 14.45
CA ASP A 38 -0.39 -0.32 15.30
C ASP A 38 -1.07 0.51 16.41
N GLN A 39 -2.38 0.75 16.27
CA GLN A 39 -3.20 1.47 17.24
C GLN A 39 -3.97 0.51 18.16
N GLY A 40 -3.64 -0.78 18.16
CA GLY A 40 -4.20 -1.79 19.05
C GLY A 40 -5.63 -2.25 18.70
N CYS A 41 -6.08 -1.98 17.48
CA CYS A 41 -7.37 -2.47 16.96
C CYS A 41 -7.12 -3.45 15.80
N PRO A 42 -7.05 -4.77 16.07
CA PRO A 42 -6.73 -5.76 15.06
C PRO A 42 -7.85 -5.88 14.04
N CYS A 43 -7.48 -6.10 12.78
CA CYS A 43 -8.47 -6.30 11.73
C CYS A 43 -8.90 -7.76 11.58
N THR A 44 -10.17 -8.00 11.24
CA THR A 44 -10.69 -9.35 11.02
C THR A 44 -10.78 -9.66 9.53
N GLY A 45 -10.22 -10.81 9.13
CA GLY A 45 -10.25 -11.32 7.76
C GLY A 45 -8.86 -11.42 7.13
N ASN A 46 -8.82 -11.80 5.85
CA ASN A 46 -7.56 -12.09 5.17
C ASN A 46 -6.87 -10.80 4.70
N THR A 47 -5.53 -10.82 4.70
CA THR A 47 -4.67 -9.78 4.10
C THR A 47 -4.46 -9.98 2.61
N GLU A 48 -4.72 -11.21 2.13
CA GLU A 48 -4.51 -11.62 0.73
C GLU A 48 -5.73 -12.35 0.19
N ARG A 49 -6.02 -12.13 -1.10
CA ARG A 49 -7.01 -12.91 -1.85
C ARG A 49 -6.59 -13.07 -3.30
N VAL A 50 -6.99 -14.18 -3.91
CA VAL A 50 -6.72 -14.48 -5.31
C VAL A 50 -8.03 -14.45 -6.08
N GLN A 51 -8.07 -13.73 -7.19
CA GLN A 51 -9.26 -13.60 -8.04
C GLN A 51 -8.88 -13.82 -9.51
N MET A 52 -9.83 -14.32 -10.32
CA MET A 52 -9.63 -14.32 -11.76
C MET A 52 -9.68 -12.89 -12.31
N CYS A 53 -8.84 -12.61 -13.28
CA CYS A 53 -8.70 -11.31 -13.89
C CYS A 53 -8.89 -11.41 -15.41
N GLY A 54 -8.99 -10.28 -16.10
CA GLY A 54 -9.30 -10.29 -17.54
C GLY A 54 -10.71 -10.82 -17.82
N ILE A 55 -11.70 -10.32 -17.08
CA ILE A 55 -13.06 -10.89 -17.08
C ILE A 55 -13.86 -10.68 -18.37
N ASN A 56 -13.37 -9.86 -19.30
CA ASN A 56 -14.04 -9.64 -20.58
C ASN A 56 -14.03 -10.93 -21.39
N VAL A 57 -15.04 -11.16 -22.23
CA VAL A 57 -15.01 -12.32 -23.13
C VAL A 57 -13.88 -12.20 -24.15
N CYS A 58 -13.16 -13.29 -24.42
CA CYS A 58 -12.25 -13.33 -25.54
C CYS A 58 -13.02 -13.43 -26.87
N LEU A 59 -12.38 -12.92 -27.93
CA LEU A 59 -12.85 -13.13 -29.30
C LEU A 59 -12.10 -14.30 -29.95
N TYR A 60 -12.67 -14.82 -31.03
CA TYR A 60 -12.03 -15.84 -31.86
C TYR A 60 -10.59 -15.43 -32.22
N PRO A 61 -9.58 -16.32 -32.13
CA PRO A 61 -9.69 -17.79 -32.05
C PRO A 61 -9.73 -18.39 -30.63
N ARG A 62 -9.70 -17.57 -29.59
CA ARG A 62 -9.76 -18.07 -28.20
C ARG A 62 -11.20 -18.41 -27.81
N SER A 63 -11.36 -19.36 -26.88
CA SER A 63 -12.66 -19.59 -26.25
C SER A 63 -13.11 -18.32 -25.52
N SER A 64 -14.40 -18.01 -25.59
CA SER A 64 -14.95 -16.79 -24.97
C SER A 64 -14.60 -16.67 -23.48
N CYS A 65 -14.60 -17.78 -22.76
CA CYS A 65 -14.25 -17.89 -21.35
C CYS A 65 -13.43 -19.17 -21.10
N CYS A 66 -12.62 -19.17 -20.04
CA CYS A 66 -11.81 -20.29 -19.59
C CYS A 66 -12.51 -21.11 -18.50
N GLY A 67 -12.25 -22.42 -18.47
CA GLY A 67 -12.72 -23.32 -17.42
C GLY A 67 -14.25 -23.28 -17.25
N ASN A 68 -14.69 -23.05 -16.02
CA ASN A 68 -16.12 -23.08 -15.65
C ASN A 68 -16.82 -21.72 -15.83
N TYR A 69 -16.14 -20.72 -16.38
CA TYR A 69 -16.75 -19.42 -16.64
C TYR A 69 -17.58 -19.47 -17.92
N THR A 70 -18.75 -18.83 -17.87
CA THR A 70 -19.68 -18.71 -18.98
C THR A 70 -19.87 -17.25 -19.35
N LYS A 71 -20.25 -16.99 -20.62
CA LYS A 71 -20.53 -15.65 -21.11
C LYS A 71 -21.82 -15.12 -20.48
N MET A 72 -21.71 -14.06 -19.71
CA MET A 72 -22.80 -13.34 -19.06
C MET A 72 -22.91 -11.93 -19.63
N LEU A 73 -24.10 -11.33 -19.59
CA LEU A 73 -24.36 -9.96 -20.05
C LEU A 73 -24.57 -9.04 -18.85
N ASP A 74 -23.70 -8.04 -18.69
CA ASP A 74 -23.98 -6.90 -17.83
C ASP A 74 -24.95 -5.98 -18.57
N ARG A 75 -26.21 -5.96 -18.15
CA ARG A 75 -27.26 -5.15 -18.80
C ARG A 75 -27.08 -3.65 -18.60
N VAL A 76 -26.39 -3.24 -17.52
CA VAL A 76 -26.14 -1.83 -17.20
C VAL A 76 -25.04 -1.29 -18.10
N LYS A 77 -23.93 -2.03 -18.19
CA LYS A 77 -22.77 -1.64 -19.00
C LYS A 77 -22.88 -2.07 -20.46
N ARG A 78 -23.85 -2.92 -20.81
CA ARG A 78 -24.05 -3.52 -22.15
C ARG A 78 -22.81 -4.26 -22.65
N VAL A 79 -22.08 -4.91 -21.75
CA VAL A 79 -20.85 -5.67 -22.06
C VAL A 79 -20.99 -7.13 -21.66
N TYR A 80 -20.31 -8.00 -22.41
CA TYR A 80 -20.22 -9.42 -22.09
C TYR A 80 -18.96 -9.71 -21.26
N TYR A 81 -19.12 -10.50 -20.21
CA TYR A 81 -18.04 -10.90 -19.32
C TYR A 81 -18.15 -12.39 -18.97
N CYS A 82 -17.08 -12.94 -18.41
CA CYS A 82 -16.97 -14.33 -17.98
C CYS A 82 -17.34 -14.46 -16.50
N GLY A 83 -18.38 -15.23 -16.18
CA GLY A 83 -18.89 -15.42 -14.83
C GLY A 83 -19.46 -16.82 -14.57
N PRO A 84 -19.95 -17.12 -13.35
CA PRO A 84 -20.17 -16.20 -12.24
C PRO A 84 -18.86 -15.73 -11.60
N GLN A 85 -18.73 -14.43 -11.34
CA GLN A 85 -17.65 -13.93 -10.51
C GLN A 85 -18.01 -14.18 -9.04
N PRO A 86 -17.09 -14.70 -8.22
CA PRO A 86 -17.30 -14.82 -6.78
C PRO A 86 -17.75 -13.50 -6.16
N ASN A 87 -18.77 -13.56 -5.32
CA ASN A 87 -19.28 -12.39 -4.61
C ASN A 87 -18.40 -12.14 -3.38
N TYR A 88 -17.50 -11.17 -3.49
CA TYR A 88 -16.67 -10.73 -2.38
C TYR A 88 -17.40 -9.62 -1.62
N THR A 89 -18.38 -9.98 -0.79
CA THR A 89 -18.94 -9.04 0.19
C THR A 89 -17.94 -8.85 1.33
N GLU A 90 -17.46 -7.63 1.51
CA GLU A 90 -16.68 -7.31 2.69
C GLU A 90 -17.58 -7.20 3.92
N PRO A 91 -17.10 -7.61 5.11
CA PRO A 91 -17.79 -7.27 6.35
C PRO A 91 -17.86 -5.75 6.44
N ALA A 92 -19.06 -5.21 6.66
CA ALA A 92 -19.22 -3.79 6.92
C ALA A 92 -18.40 -3.42 8.16
N SER A 93 -17.50 -2.46 8.04
CA SER A 93 -16.80 -1.86 9.18
C SER A 93 -17.85 -1.15 10.04
N ASP A 94 -18.15 -1.67 11.22
CA ASP A 94 -19.04 -0.98 12.16
C ASP A 94 -18.31 0.22 12.75
N THR A 95 -18.75 1.41 12.36
CA THR A 95 -18.16 2.70 12.77
C THR A 95 -18.97 3.38 13.86
N SER A 96 -19.68 2.60 14.67
CA SER A 96 -20.41 3.08 15.86
C SER A 96 -19.52 3.77 16.91
N CYS A 97 -18.20 3.70 16.77
CA CYS A 97 -17.25 4.22 17.76
C CYS A 97 -16.19 5.14 17.13
N CYS A 98 -15.96 6.31 17.73
CA CYS A 98 -15.01 7.32 17.29
C CYS A 98 -13.93 7.62 18.35
N PRO A 99 -12.64 7.28 18.13
CA PRO A 99 -11.59 7.65 19.08
C PRO A 99 -11.25 9.16 19.01
N PRO A 100 -10.85 9.79 20.13
CA PRO A 100 -10.58 11.25 20.18
C PRO A 100 -9.52 11.75 19.19
N ASN A 101 -8.53 10.92 18.88
CA ASN A 101 -7.42 11.26 17.98
C ASN A 101 -7.59 10.65 16.58
N GLY A 102 -8.75 10.07 16.28
CA GLY A 102 -8.98 9.33 15.04
C GLY A 102 -8.04 8.13 14.87
N PHE A 103 -8.04 7.57 13.66
CA PHE A 103 -7.06 6.61 13.20
C PHE A 103 -6.29 7.22 12.03
N PHE A 104 -5.00 7.43 12.26
CA PHE A 104 -4.09 7.81 11.19
C PHE A 104 -3.97 6.67 10.18
N GLY A 105 -3.97 7.02 8.90
CA GLY A 105 -3.68 6.11 7.82
C GLY A 105 -2.23 5.66 7.85
N LEU A 106 -1.94 4.65 7.02
CA LEU A 106 -0.58 4.20 6.80
C LEU A 106 0.27 5.33 6.21
N TRP A 107 1.55 5.31 6.55
CA TRP A 107 2.52 6.18 5.90
C TRP A 107 2.71 5.77 4.44
N SER A 108 2.83 6.76 3.58
CA SER A 108 3.33 6.57 2.22
C SER A 108 4.77 6.06 2.26
N GLU A 109 5.22 5.55 1.11
CA GLU A 109 6.65 5.39 0.86
C GLU A 109 7.38 6.71 1.05
N TRP A 110 8.66 6.61 1.44
CA TRP A 110 9.55 7.76 1.48
C TRP A 110 9.77 8.32 0.08
N SER A 111 9.80 9.64 -0.04
CA SER A 111 10.21 10.32 -1.26
C SER A 111 11.64 9.92 -1.64
N SER A 112 12.01 10.11 -2.90
CA SER A 112 13.41 10.06 -3.29
C SER A 112 14.22 11.01 -2.42
N CYS A 113 15.38 10.55 -1.95
CA CYS A 113 16.29 11.39 -1.19
C CYS A 113 16.77 12.56 -2.04
N THR A 114 16.76 13.78 -1.49
CA THR A 114 17.24 14.98 -2.21
C THR A 114 18.74 14.95 -2.49
N ASP A 115 19.50 14.12 -1.77
CA ASP A 115 20.94 13.95 -1.97
C ASP A 115 21.37 12.52 -1.63
N THR A 116 22.21 11.92 -2.44
CA THR A 116 22.51 10.48 -2.32
C THR A 116 23.74 10.17 -1.47
N CYS A 117 24.39 11.18 -0.89
CA CYS A 117 25.58 11.01 -0.07
C CYS A 117 25.66 11.99 1.11
N GLY A 118 26.53 11.66 2.06
CA GLY A 118 26.96 12.51 3.15
C GLY A 118 25.96 12.66 4.29
N LEU A 119 24.82 11.94 4.28
CA LEU A 119 23.62 12.28 5.06
C LEU A 119 23.21 13.76 4.87
N CYS A 120 23.45 14.30 3.67
CA CYS A 120 23.09 15.66 3.30
C CYS A 120 21.67 15.77 2.76
N GLY A 121 21.09 14.63 2.38
CA GLY A 121 19.79 14.56 1.76
C GLY A 121 18.68 14.50 2.80
N THR A 122 17.50 14.87 2.36
CA THR A 122 16.27 14.78 3.13
C THR A 122 15.24 14.02 2.30
N GLN A 123 14.46 13.17 2.96
CA GLN A 123 13.30 12.51 2.38
C GLN A 123 12.11 12.72 3.28
N SER A 124 10.93 12.77 2.68
CA SER A 124 9.67 12.95 3.39
C SER A 124 8.66 11.87 3.01
N ARG A 125 7.74 11.58 3.92
CA ARG A 125 6.57 10.74 3.67
C ARG A 125 5.35 11.38 4.30
N ASN A 126 4.19 11.04 3.76
CA ASN A 126 2.91 11.60 4.19
C ASN A 126 1.95 10.49 4.60
N ARG A 127 0.97 10.84 5.42
CA ARG A 127 -0.19 9.99 5.73
C ARG A 127 -1.45 10.83 5.76
N THR A 128 -2.60 10.17 5.71
CA THR A 128 -3.91 10.82 5.80
C THR A 128 -4.64 10.39 7.07
N CYS A 129 -5.80 10.95 7.35
CA CYS A 129 -6.67 10.46 8.40
C CYS A 129 -7.61 9.40 7.83
N ALA A 130 -7.36 8.12 8.14
CA ALA A 130 -8.17 7.02 7.63
C ALA A 130 -9.58 7.01 8.22
N SER A 131 -9.75 7.55 9.43
CA SER A 131 -11.04 7.62 10.08
C SER A 131 -11.92 8.81 9.67
N ALA A 132 -11.40 9.73 8.84
CA ALA A 132 -12.10 10.97 8.48
C ALA A 132 -13.39 10.72 7.70
N SER A 133 -13.41 9.71 6.82
CA SER A 133 -14.60 9.27 6.08
C SER A 133 -15.73 8.76 6.98
N TYR A 134 -15.41 8.36 8.21
CA TYR A 134 -16.33 7.87 9.22
C TYR A 134 -16.71 8.94 10.26
N GLY A 135 -16.38 10.21 10.00
CA GLY A 135 -16.68 11.33 10.89
C GLY A 135 -15.66 11.54 12.02
N CYS A 136 -14.58 10.76 12.05
CA CYS A 136 -13.55 10.83 13.08
C CYS A 136 -12.30 11.53 12.58
N GLN A 137 -12.11 12.78 12.99
CA GLN A 137 -10.95 13.57 12.60
C GLN A 137 -9.73 13.21 13.44
N CYS A 138 -8.57 13.15 12.79
CA CYS A 138 -7.32 12.88 13.46
C CYS A 138 -6.75 14.17 14.05
N THR A 139 -6.45 14.14 15.34
CA THR A 139 -5.95 15.30 16.09
C THR A 139 -4.64 14.96 16.80
N GLY A 140 -3.79 15.96 17.01
CA GLY A 140 -2.55 15.82 17.81
C GLY A 140 -1.39 15.03 17.17
N GLY A 141 -1.48 14.62 15.90
CA GLY A 141 -0.41 13.90 15.21
C GLY A 141 0.04 14.57 13.91
N ASN A 142 1.22 14.18 13.42
CA ASN A 142 1.79 14.72 12.19
C ASN A 142 1.22 14.02 10.95
N TYR A 143 0.94 14.79 9.90
CA TYR A 143 0.57 14.26 8.58
C TYR A 143 1.77 14.06 7.66
N THR A 144 2.91 14.64 8.02
CA THR A 144 4.16 14.59 7.27
C THR A 144 5.28 14.23 8.22
N GLU A 145 6.18 13.37 7.77
CA GLU A 145 7.41 13.02 8.47
C GLU A 145 8.58 13.23 7.54
N THR A 146 9.70 13.70 8.09
CA THR A 146 10.90 14.05 7.34
C THR A 146 12.11 13.50 8.07
N GLN A 147 13.05 12.89 7.33
CA GLN A 147 14.29 12.37 7.89
C GLN A 147 15.48 12.60 6.95
N ALA A 148 16.69 12.57 7.52
CA ALA A 148 17.92 12.59 6.75
C ALA A 148 18.12 11.28 5.97
N CYS A 149 18.78 11.35 4.83
CA CYS A 149 19.04 10.22 3.95
C CYS A 149 20.31 10.44 3.10
N GLY A 150 20.72 9.40 2.36
CA GLY A 150 21.99 9.40 1.62
C GLY A 150 23.16 9.01 2.52
N ASP A 151 23.10 7.84 3.13
CA ASP A 151 24.09 7.33 4.09
C ASP A 151 25.53 7.13 3.57
N PRO A 152 25.81 6.87 2.28
CA PRO A 152 27.19 6.70 1.83
C PRO A 152 27.97 8.01 1.95
N VAL A 153 29.28 7.94 2.22
CA VAL A 153 30.10 9.16 2.20
C VAL A 153 30.11 9.82 0.81
N CYS A 154 30.11 11.15 0.77
CA CYS A 154 30.38 11.87 -0.46
C CYS A 154 31.85 11.76 -0.86
N LEU A 155 32.09 11.79 -2.16
CA LEU A 155 33.43 11.87 -2.74
C LEU A 155 33.83 13.32 -2.97
N TYR A 156 35.14 13.55 -3.07
CA TYR A 156 35.70 14.85 -3.45
C TYR A 156 35.04 15.38 -4.75
N PRO A 157 34.70 16.68 -4.86
CA PRO A 157 35.11 17.79 -4.00
C PRO A 157 34.23 18.07 -2.77
N ARG A 158 33.19 17.26 -2.53
CA ARG A 158 32.25 17.47 -1.43
C ARG A 158 32.84 16.94 -0.11
N GLN A 159 32.47 17.58 1.00
CA GLN A 159 32.77 17.05 2.33
C GLN A 159 32.15 15.66 2.48
N SER A 160 32.89 14.70 3.05
CA SER A 160 32.45 13.30 3.12
C SER A 160 31.13 13.10 3.85
N CYS A 161 30.85 13.88 4.90
CA CYS A 161 29.59 13.90 5.63
C CYS A 161 29.16 15.35 5.89
N CYS A 162 27.86 15.60 5.89
CA CYS A 162 27.28 16.89 6.24
C CYS A 162 27.44 17.22 7.74
N PRO A 163 27.31 18.50 8.13
CA PRO A 163 27.41 18.91 9.52
C PRO A 163 26.46 18.12 10.44
N GLY A 164 26.96 17.68 11.58
CA GLY A 164 26.22 16.81 12.52
C GLY A 164 26.37 15.31 12.27
N TYR A 165 27.11 14.93 11.21
CA TYR A 165 27.39 13.53 10.88
C TYR A 165 28.89 13.27 10.74
N VAL A 166 29.31 12.07 11.15
CA VAL A 166 30.71 11.63 11.09
C VAL A 166 30.86 10.36 10.25
N LYS A 167 32.05 10.19 9.66
CA LYS A 167 32.38 9.01 8.86
C LYS A 167 32.67 7.81 9.78
N GLN A 168 31.92 6.72 9.63
CA GLN A 168 32.15 5.46 10.32
C GLN A 168 32.30 4.29 9.33
N LEU A 169 33.21 3.35 9.64
CA LEU A 169 33.37 2.12 8.86
C LEU A 169 32.26 1.12 9.23
N ASN A 170 31.40 0.80 8.28
CA ASN A 170 30.49 -0.33 8.39
C ASN A 170 31.28 -1.63 8.14
N ARG A 171 31.54 -2.40 9.20
CA ARG A 171 32.35 -3.62 9.13
C ARG A 171 31.71 -4.73 8.30
N THR A 172 30.38 -4.74 8.18
CA THR A 172 29.63 -5.72 7.40
C THR A 172 29.79 -5.46 5.90
N THR A 173 29.64 -4.20 5.47
CA THR A 173 29.74 -3.83 4.05
C THR A 173 31.15 -3.46 3.62
N ARG A 174 32.07 -3.28 4.58
CA ARG A 174 33.43 -2.75 4.38
C ARG A 174 33.44 -1.38 3.68
N LYS A 175 32.38 -0.59 3.86
CA LYS A 175 32.23 0.76 3.30
C LYS A 175 32.15 1.79 4.41
N TYR A 176 32.54 3.02 4.09
CA TYR A 176 32.37 4.17 4.96
C TYR A 176 30.99 4.79 4.72
N ASN A 177 30.23 4.95 5.80
CA ASN A 177 28.94 5.63 5.81
C ASN A 177 28.99 6.80 6.79
N CYS A 178 28.09 7.75 6.62
CA CYS A 178 27.85 8.82 7.57
C CYS A 178 26.86 8.36 8.63
N VAL A 179 27.12 8.71 9.89
CA VAL A 179 26.27 8.43 11.05
C VAL A 179 26.13 9.68 11.90
N PRO A 180 25.05 9.83 12.70
CA PRO A 180 24.94 10.93 13.66
C PRO A 180 26.17 10.99 14.58
N GLN A 181 26.67 12.22 14.82
CA GLN A 181 27.82 12.49 15.68
C GLN A 181 27.56 12.12 17.15
#